data_AF-A0A2H9MQS1-F1
#
_entry.id   AF-A0A2H9MQS1-F1
#
_cell.length_a   1.000
_cell.length_b   1.000
_cell.length_c   1.000
_cell.angle_alpha   90.00
_cell.angle_beta   90.00
_cell.angle_gamma   90.00
#
_symmetry.space_group_name_H-M   'P 1'
#
loop_
_entity.id
_entity.type
_entity.pdbx_description
1 polymer ?
#
loop_
_entity_poly.entity_id
_entity_poly.type
_entity_poly.pdbx_seq_one_letter_code
_entity_poly.pdbx_strand_id
1 'polypeptide(L)'
;MSNIEITSEELEADIQNKIPLLILDIREPGNYMSGHIEGSANAKCANMQQKQAVMSRLPRNQKIVLIDEDGSESSNNANMLARFGFDAHYLKGGIKSWTGKTVKSSQETVISNEKLWDSMKNDQDVFLLDVREPMEFAEFRIPGAVNVPLSDLFTSSAYEKIPKDKKIVTICSHGNRSMVATFALAQKGLESTSLEGGMSRWNQVLSANVAVKQEDLTIIQVEKVGKGCLSHIVGSDGEALVIDPTYPPAKYIEFVQKEGLKITKVIDTHQHADHISAAKELSRIAGAQLYFSAREDYNIEHTKAKNGEIIPIGKKQVRIMHTPGHTAGSMTYVVDEVYAFSGDTLFLESIGRPDLRDQAEEFANDLHETLHNKLLNLPPTAKIFPTHHGENVKPAEDGIYYTTPEIARKLSLLDLGKEEFVKRVVGMTTPRPMNYAMIIKVNKGTIPIMDEQVPDLEMGPNRCSIQP
;
A
#
# COMPACT_ATOMS: atom_id res chain seq x y z
N MET A 1 25.93 -36.42 17.70
CA MET A 1 25.23 -35.46 16.81
C MET A 1 24.60 -36.29 15.72
N SER A 2 23.31 -36.11 15.43
CA SER A 2 22.70 -36.72 14.25
C SER A 2 23.50 -36.30 13.01
N ASN A 3 23.71 -37.23 12.07
CA ASN A 3 24.30 -36.86 10.78
C ASN A 3 23.28 -36.00 10.04
N ILE A 4 23.59 -34.71 9.87
CA ILE A 4 22.73 -33.74 9.16
C ILE A 4 23.23 -33.49 7.72
N GLU A 5 24.25 -34.22 7.29
CA GLU A 5 24.71 -34.24 5.90
C GLU A 5 23.83 -35.17 5.08
N ILE A 6 23.43 -34.74 3.89
CA ILE A 6 22.82 -35.60 2.86
C ILE A 6 23.66 -35.56 1.58
N THR A 7 23.89 -36.71 0.94
CA THR A 7 24.58 -36.75 -0.36
C THR A 7 23.61 -36.44 -1.51
N SER A 8 24.16 -36.22 -2.71
CA SER A 8 23.35 -36.03 -3.93
C SER A 8 22.46 -37.25 -4.18
N GLU A 9 23.01 -38.45 -4.04
CA GLU A 9 22.31 -39.72 -4.28
C GLU A 9 21.17 -39.94 -3.27
N GLU A 10 21.40 -39.63 -2.00
CA GLU A 10 20.38 -39.73 -0.95
C GLU A 10 19.24 -38.74 -1.18
N LEU A 11 19.55 -37.48 -1.51
CA LEU A 11 18.53 -36.47 -1.80
C LEU A 11 17.73 -36.83 -3.06
N GLU A 12 18.40 -37.29 -4.11
CA GLU A 12 17.72 -37.75 -5.33
C GLU A 12 16.80 -38.93 -5.05
N ALA A 13 17.24 -39.90 -4.24
CA ALA A 13 16.41 -41.02 -3.82
C ALA A 13 15.18 -40.55 -3.02
N ASP A 14 15.33 -39.59 -2.10
CA ASP A 14 14.22 -39.04 -1.34
C ASP A 14 13.18 -38.36 -2.25
N ILE A 15 13.65 -37.59 -3.25
CA ILE A 15 12.79 -36.93 -4.25
C ILE A 15 12.04 -37.99 -5.08
N GLN A 16 12.74 -39.00 -5.61
CA GLN A 16 12.15 -40.05 -6.44
C GLN A 16 11.13 -40.88 -5.67
N ASN A 17 11.40 -41.16 -4.40
CA ASN A 17 10.48 -41.87 -3.50
C ASN A 17 9.33 -41.00 -2.96
N LYS A 18 9.27 -39.72 -3.37
CA LYS A 18 8.24 -38.75 -2.94
C LYS A 18 8.15 -38.64 -1.41
N ILE A 19 9.30 -38.71 -0.74
CA ILE A 19 9.36 -38.45 0.70
C ILE A 19 8.89 -37.01 0.94
N PRO A 20 7.99 -36.75 1.91
CA PRO A 20 7.61 -35.39 2.25
C PRO A 20 8.81 -34.59 2.81
N LEU A 21 9.44 -33.78 1.96
CA LEU A 21 10.55 -32.91 2.36
C LEU A 21 10.45 -31.53 1.72
N LEU A 22 11.09 -30.54 2.34
CA LEU A 22 11.26 -29.19 1.83
C LEU A 22 12.70 -29.00 1.37
N ILE A 23 12.89 -28.62 0.11
CA ILE A 23 14.21 -28.28 -0.43
C ILE A 23 14.30 -26.75 -0.48
N LEU A 24 15.13 -26.18 0.37
CA LEU A 24 15.27 -24.73 0.56
C LEU A 24 16.61 -24.28 -0.02
N ASP A 25 16.56 -23.62 -1.17
CA ASP A 25 17.74 -23.07 -1.82
C ASP A 25 18.02 -21.67 -1.29
N ILE A 26 19.09 -21.52 -0.51
CA ILE A 26 19.47 -20.27 0.15
C ILE A 26 20.46 -19.44 -0.67
N ARG A 27 20.72 -19.80 -1.93
CA ARG A 27 21.56 -19.02 -2.85
C ARG A 27 20.86 -17.73 -3.26
N GLU A 28 21.64 -16.83 -3.86
CA GLU A 28 21.10 -15.60 -4.44
C GLU A 28 20.02 -15.91 -5.49
N PRO A 29 18.93 -15.12 -5.57
CA PRO A 29 17.83 -15.39 -6.49
C PRO A 29 18.26 -15.62 -7.94
N GLY A 30 19.26 -14.87 -8.43
CA GLY A 30 19.80 -15.05 -9.78
C GLY A 30 20.40 -16.43 -10.03
N ASN A 31 21.16 -16.97 -9.06
CA ASN A 31 21.76 -18.30 -9.16
C ASN A 31 20.68 -19.38 -9.15
N TYR A 32 19.71 -19.26 -8.24
CA TYR A 32 18.54 -20.15 -8.17
C TYR A 32 17.77 -20.17 -9.50
N MET A 33 17.43 -19.00 -10.04
CA MET A 33 16.68 -18.90 -11.29
C MET A 33 17.44 -19.49 -12.49
N SER A 34 18.77 -19.39 -12.50
CA SER A 34 19.62 -19.92 -13.57
C SER A 34 19.73 -21.45 -13.59
N GLY A 35 19.43 -22.11 -12.46
CA GLY A 35 19.48 -23.55 -12.30
C GLY A 35 19.34 -23.97 -10.83
N HIS A 36 18.27 -24.68 -10.50
CA HIS A 36 17.98 -25.21 -9.15
C HIS A 36 17.40 -26.64 -9.22
N ILE A 37 17.30 -27.31 -8.08
CA ILE A 37 16.72 -28.66 -7.97
C ILE A 37 15.20 -28.55 -8.12
N GLU A 38 14.59 -29.38 -8.97
CA GLU A 38 13.13 -29.39 -9.17
C GLU A 38 12.38 -29.62 -7.85
N GLY A 39 11.35 -28.82 -7.59
CA GLY A 39 10.61 -28.84 -6.32
C GLY A 39 11.28 -28.10 -5.16
N SER A 40 12.46 -27.50 -5.36
CA SER A 40 13.02 -26.55 -4.41
C SER A 40 12.39 -25.17 -4.53
N ALA A 41 12.53 -24.37 -3.48
CA ALA A 41 12.13 -22.98 -3.46
C ALA A 41 13.29 -22.11 -2.97
N ASN A 42 13.41 -20.90 -3.53
CA ASN A 42 14.39 -19.94 -3.05
C ASN A 42 13.99 -19.42 -1.66
N ALA A 43 14.88 -19.63 -0.69
CA ALA A 43 14.70 -19.30 0.72
C ALA A 43 15.74 -18.28 1.22
N LYS A 44 16.29 -17.46 0.31
CA LYS A 44 17.25 -16.43 0.67
C LYS A 44 16.59 -15.41 1.61
N CYS A 45 17.17 -15.27 2.79
CA CYS A 45 16.80 -14.25 3.76
C CYS A 45 17.85 -13.14 3.79
N ALA A 46 17.42 -11.88 3.84
CA ALA A 46 18.27 -10.70 3.84
C ALA A 46 19.04 -10.52 5.16
N ASN A 47 18.47 -10.96 6.29
CA ASN A 47 19.06 -10.79 7.62
C ASN A 47 18.56 -11.85 8.62
N MET A 48 19.13 -11.84 9.82
CA MET A 48 18.79 -12.79 10.89
C MET A 48 17.36 -12.67 11.40
N GLN A 49 16.80 -11.46 11.43
CA GLN A 49 15.42 -11.22 11.85
C GLN A 49 14.44 -11.90 10.90
N GLN A 50 14.67 -11.80 9.59
CA GLN A 50 13.89 -12.51 8.59
C GLN A 50 14.06 -14.04 8.73
N LYS A 51 15.31 -14.53 8.91
CA LYS A 51 15.57 -15.96 9.14
C LYS A 51 14.74 -16.50 10.32
N GLN A 52 14.68 -15.78 11.43
CA GLN A 52 13.87 -16.16 12.60
C GLN A 52 12.37 -16.13 12.32
N ALA A 53 11.88 -15.12 11.60
CA ALA A 53 10.47 -15.00 11.24
C ALA A 53 9.99 -16.09 10.27
N VAL A 54 10.84 -16.48 9.31
CA VAL A 54 10.57 -17.60 8.40
C VAL A 54 10.61 -18.92 9.16
N MET A 55 11.65 -19.14 9.98
CA MET A 55 11.83 -20.35 10.79
C MET A 55 10.62 -20.63 11.69
N SER A 56 10.04 -19.60 12.34
CA SER A 56 8.88 -19.80 13.23
C SER A 56 7.61 -20.27 12.52
N ARG A 57 7.58 -20.21 11.19
CA ARG A 57 6.45 -20.60 10.32
C ARG A 57 6.69 -21.90 9.55
N LEU A 58 7.91 -22.44 9.59
CA LEU A 58 8.24 -23.70 8.93
C LEU A 58 7.51 -24.89 9.59
N PRO A 59 7.06 -25.89 8.82
CA PRO A 59 6.45 -27.09 9.37
C PRO A 59 7.47 -27.88 10.20
N ARG A 60 7.03 -28.42 11.33
CA ARG A 60 7.89 -29.19 12.26
C ARG A 60 8.07 -30.66 11.88
N ASN A 61 7.10 -31.23 11.16
CA ASN A 61 7.01 -32.66 10.89
C ASN A 61 7.44 -32.99 9.44
N GLN A 62 8.41 -32.27 8.90
CA GLN A 62 8.95 -32.49 7.55
C GLN A 62 10.47 -32.42 7.57
N LYS A 63 11.09 -33.26 6.77
CA LYS A 63 12.53 -33.19 6.50
C LYS A 63 12.82 -31.90 5.74
N ILE A 64 13.82 -31.13 6.15
CA ILE A 64 14.25 -29.90 5.48
C ILE A 64 15.67 -30.12 4.95
N VAL A 65 15.89 -29.83 3.67
CA VAL A 65 17.21 -29.91 3.05
C VAL A 65 17.60 -28.54 2.54
N LEU A 66 18.67 -27.98 3.09
CA LEU A 66 19.21 -26.67 2.71
C LEU A 66 20.27 -26.83 1.61
N ILE A 67 20.16 -25.98 0.58
CA ILE A 67 21.07 -25.96 -0.58
C ILE A 67 21.71 -24.59 -0.70
N ASP A 68 23.03 -24.56 -0.78
CA ASP A 68 23.84 -23.38 -1.14
C ASP A 68 24.82 -23.75 -2.27
N GLU A 69 25.85 -22.93 -2.51
CA GLU A 69 26.82 -23.19 -3.58
C GLU A 69 27.71 -24.41 -3.31
N ASP A 70 28.22 -24.59 -2.08
CA ASP A 70 29.27 -25.56 -1.76
C ASP A 70 29.12 -26.31 -0.42
N GLY A 71 28.02 -26.12 0.30
CA GLY A 71 27.73 -26.74 1.60
C GLY A 71 28.07 -25.85 2.81
N SER A 72 28.75 -24.72 2.62
CA SER A 72 29.28 -23.91 3.72
C SER A 72 28.22 -23.11 4.48
N GLU A 73 27.36 -22.34 3.81
CA GLU A 73 26.26 -21.61 4.45
C GLU A 73 25.13 -22.56 4.86
N SER A 74 24.83 -23.54 4.00
CA SER A 74 23.73 -24.48 4.22
C SER A 74 23.97 -25.34 5.47
N SER A 75 25.22 -25.78 5.72
CA SER A 75 25.58 -26.50 6.95
C SER A 75 25.35 -25.68 8.22
N ASN A 76 25.70 -24.39 8.22
CA ASN A 76 25.50 -23.51 9.37
C ASN A 76 24.00 -23.29 9.64
N ASN A 77 23.22 -23.04 8.60
CA ASN A 77 21.78 -22.85 8.71
C ASN A 77 21.07 -24.15 9.14
N ALA A 78 21.50 -25.33 8.65
CA ALA A 78 20.95 -26.63 9.05
C ALA A 78 21.23 -26.93 10.52
N ASN A 79 22.46 -26.69 10.98
CA ASN A 79 22.81 -26.81 12.40
C ASN A 79 21.96 -25.88 13.29
N MET A 80 21.69 -24.65 12.84
CA MET A 80 20.81 -23.73 13.54
C MET A 80 19.39 -24.32 13.63
N LEU A 81 18.79 -24.72 12.52
CA LEU A 81 17.45 -25.30 12.50
C LEU A 81 17.36 -26.57 13.38
N ALA A 82 18.35 -27.45 13.33
CA ALA A 82 18.41 -28.66 14.15
C ALA A 82 18.41 -28.34 15.66
N ARG A 83 19.13 -27.28 16.09
CA ARG A 83 19.11 -26.80 17.49
C ARG A 83 17.73 -26.27 17.92
N PHE A 84 16.92 -25.80 16.98
CA PHE A 84 15.54 -25.41 17.22
C PHE A 84 14.55 -26.58 17.09
N GLY A 85 15.02 -27.81 16.88
CA GLY A 85 14.21 -29.02 16.85
C GLY A 85 13.58 -29.35 15.49
N PHE A 86 14.14 -28.83 14.39
CA PHE A 86 13.75 -29.24 13.04
C PHE A 86 14.57 -30.45 12.57
N ASP A 87 13.96 -31.32 11.75
CA ASP A 87 14.67 -32.36 11.00
C ASP A 87 15.40 -31.74 9.79
N ALA A 88 16.45 -30.98 10.08
CA ALA A 88 17.17 -30.17 9.10
C ALA A 88 18.51 -30.79 8.70
N HIS A 89 18.71 -30.86 7.39
CA HIS A 89 19.86 -31.41 6.69
C HIS A 89 20.40 -30.39 5.69
N TYR A 90 21.59 -30.62 5.17
CA TYR A 90 22.16 -29.82 4.09
C TYR A 90 22.85 -30.71 3.05
N LEU A 91 22.78 -30.30 1.78
CA LEU A 91 23.43 -31.03 0.69
C LEU A 91 24.94 -30.89 0.78
N LYS A 92 25.63 -32.01 1.00
CA LYS A 92 27.08 -32.07 1.10
C LYS A 92 27.73 -31.62 -0.20
N GLY A 93 28.52 -30.55 -0.16
CA GLY A 93 29.14 -29.96 -1.35
C GLY A 93 28.23 -29.00 -2.12
N GLY A 94 27.05 -28.67 -1.57
CA GLY A 94 26.10 -27.73 -2.15
C GLY A 94 25.58 -28.14 -3.53
N ILE A 95 25.03 -27.20 -4.29
CA ILE A 95 24.54 -27.46 -5.65
C ILE A 95 25.65 -27.93 -6.59
N LYS A 96 26.93 -27.64 -6.31
CA LYS A 96 28.07 -28.10 -7.13
C LYS A 96 28.27 -29.61 -7.09
N SER A 97 27.83 -30.28 -6.02
CA SER A 97 27.88 -31.74 -5.92
C SER A 97 26.63 -32.43 -6.46
N TRP A 98 25.59 -31.67 -6.82
CA TRP A 98 24.34 -32.21 -7.34
C TRP A 98 24.55 -32.87 -8.70
N THR A 99 24.26 -34.16 -8.76
CA THR A 99 24.38 -35.00 -9.97
C THR A 99 23.05 -35.19 -10.70
N GLY A 100 21.94 -34.88 -10.04
CA GLY A 100 20.60 -34.97 -10.62
C GLY A 100 20.27 -33.81 -11.57
N LYS A 101 19.04 -33.80 -12.07
CA LYS A 101 18.57 -32.75 -13.00
C LYS A 101 18.40 -31.41 -12.28
N THR A 102 18.74 -30.33 -12.96
CA THR A 102 18.36 -28.97 -12.58
C THR A 102 17.34 -28.39 -13.56
N VAL A 103 16.52 -27.47 -13.07
CA VAL A 103 15.53 -26.72 -13.86
C VAL A 103 15.78 -25.23 -13.69
N LYS A 104 15.28 -24.43 -14.64
CA LYS A 104 15.34 -22.97 -14.59
C LYS A 104 13.98 -22.43 -14.19
N SER A 105 13.96 -21.35 -13.41
CA SER A 105 12.69 -20.69 -13.09
C SER A 105 12.20 -19.84 -14.24
N SER A 106 10.89 -19.90 -14.47
CA SER A 106 10.22 -19.07 -15.48
C SER A 106 9.84 -17.68 -14.96
N GLN A 107 9.88 -17.49 -13.64
CA GLN A 107 9.47 -16.27 -12.95
C GLN A 107 10.44 -15.90 -11.81
N GLU A 108 10.43 -14.62 -11.44
CA GLU A 108 11.18 -14.09 -10.30
C GLU A 108 10.71 -14.70 -8.98
N THR A 109 11.60 -14.81 -7.98
CA THR A 109 11.26 -15.38 -6.66
C THR A 109 10.51 -14.39 -5.78
N VAL A 110 10.74 -13.09 -6.00
CA VAL A 110 10.08 -11.96 -5.35
C VAL A 110 9.67 -10.94 -6.40
N ILE A 111 8.42 -10.47 -6.37
CA ILE A 111 7.88 -9.42 -7.26
C ILE A 111 7.76 -8.12 -6.47
N SER A 112 8.19 -7.00 -7.08
CA SER A 112 8.00 -5.67 -6.48
C SER A 112 6.53 -5.25 -6.58
N ASN A 113 6.12 -4.35 -5.69
CA ASN A 113 4.72 -3.93 -5.62
C ASN A 113 4.29 -3.15 -6.88
N GLU A 114 5.18 -2.35 -7.48
CA GLU A 114 4.94 -1.65 -8.75
C GLU A 114 4.77 -2.62 -9.92
N LYS A 115 5.62 -3.65 -10.03
CA LYS A 115 5.49 -4.68 -11.07
C LYS A 115 4.17 -5.45 -10.93
N LEU A 116 3.76 -5.76 -9.71
CA LEU A 116 2.47 -6.40 -9.47
C LEU A 116 1.32 -5.49 -9.91
N TRP A 117 1.35 -4.22 -9.53
CA TRP A 117 0.34 -3.24 -9.93
C TRP A 117 0.25 -3.09 -11.46
N ASP A 118 1.39 -3.00 -12.15
CA ASP A 118 1.43 -2.96 -13.61
C ASP A 118 0.86 -4.23 -14.23
N SER A 119 1.13 -5.40 -13.65
CA SER A 119 0.57 -6.68 -14.11
C SER A 119 -0.95 -6.69 -13.97
N MET A 120 -1.48 -6.20 -12.85
CA MET A 120 -2.93 -6.12 -12.59
C MET A 120 -3.63 -5.13 -13.54
N LYS A 121 -3.02 -3.97 -13.80
CA LYS A 121 -3.58 -2.96 -14.73
C LYS A 121 -3.66 -3.46 -16.17
N ASN A 122 -2.68 -4.25 -16.59
CA ASN A 122 -2.58 -4.75 -17.95
C ASN A 122 -3.28 -6.11 -18.15
N ASP A 123 -4.15 -6.50 -17.20
CA ASP A 123 -4.90 -7.76 -17.19
C ASP A 123 -4.01 -8.99 -17.47
N GLN A 124 -2.79 -8.97 -16.94
CA GLN A 124 -1.91 -10.12 -17.02
C GLN A 124 -2.45 -11.26 -16.16
N ASP A 125 -2.18 -12.49 -16.58
CA ASP A 125 -2.74 -13.69 -15.96
C ASP A 125 -2.06 -14.05 -14.63
N VAL A 126 -2.27 -13.22 -13.63
CA VAL A 126 -1.76 -13.37 -12.25
C VAL A 126 -2.83 -13.96 -11.34
N PHE A 127 -2.43 -14.89 -10.49
CA PHE A 127 -3.27 -15.43 -9.42
C PHE A 127 -2.73 -14.94 -8.07
N LEU A 128 -3.52 -14.09 -7.40
CA LEU A 128 -3.18 -13.49 -6.12
C LEU A 128 -3.61 -14.44 -4.98
N LEU A 129 -2.63 -15.08 -4.33
CA LEU A 129 -2.84 -16.01 -3.23
C LEU A 129 -2.50 -15.37 -1.89
N ASP A 130 -3.51 -14.97 -1.13
CA ASP A 130 -3.33 -14.43 0.21
C ASP A 130 -3.27 -15.56 1.23
N VAL A 131 -2.13 -15.71 1.90
CA VAL A 131 -1.88 -16.78 2.89
C VAL A 131 -2.06 -16.34 4.33
N ARG A 132 -2.67 -15.17 4.54
CA ARG A 132 -3.01 -14.68 5.87
C ARG A 132 -4.17 -15.44 6.49
N GLU A 133 -4.39 -15.22 7.79
CA GLU A 133 -5.58 -15.73 8.45
C GLU A 133 -6.84 -15.07 7.85
N PRO A 134 -7.99 -15.76 7.80
CA PRO A 134 -9.20 -15.24 7.16
C PRO A 134 -9.66 -13.89 7.72
N MET A 135 -9.43 -13.63 9.01
CA MET A 135 -9.75 -12.37 9.65
C MET A 135 -8.86 -11.21 9.16
N GLU A 136 -7.56 -11.46 8.98
CA GLU A 136 -6.63 -10.46 8.41
C GLU A 136 -7.02 -10.11 6.96
N PHE A 137 -7.45 -11.13 6.19
CA PHE A 137 -7.91 -10.97 4.81
C PHE A 137 -9.25 -10.26 4.69
N ALA A 138 -10.18 -10.51 5.63
CA ALA A 138 -11.49 -9.86 5.66
C ALA A 138 -11.40 -8.36 6.00
N GLU A 139 -10.44 -7.98 6.85
CA GLU A 139 -10.25 -6.56 7.23
C GLU A 139 -9.72 -5.71 6.07
N PHE A 140 -8.81 -6.25 5.25
CA PHE A 140 -8.24 -5.56 4.08
C PHE A 140 -7.44 -6.55 3.22
N ARG A 141 -7.55 -6.42 1.89
CA ARG A 141 -6.93 -7.31 0.90
C ARG A 141 -6.67 -6.59 -0.42
N ILE A 142 -5.82 -7.17 -1.25
CA ILE A 142 -5.71 -6.77 -2.66
C ILE A 142 -6.99 -7.24 -3.38
N PRO A 143 -7.69 -6.37 -4.13
CA PRO A 143 -8.86 -6.77 -4.91
C PRO A 143 -8.56 -7.95 -5.84
N GLY A 144 -9.46 -8.93 -5.88
CA GLY A 144 -9.30 -10.15 -6.67
C GLY A 144 -8.47 -11.27 -6.03
N ALA A 145 -7.86 -11.05 -4.86
CA ALA A 145 -7.12 -12.08 -4.16
C ALA A 145 -8.01 -13.22 -3.61
N VAL A 146 -7.44 -14.43 -3.59
CA VAL A 146 -8.05 -15.63 -3.01
C VAL A 146 -7.30 -15.98 -1.73
N ASN A 147 -8.03 -16.17 -0.63
CA ASN A 147 -7.43 -16.52 0.65
C ASN A 147 -7.32 -18.03 0.84
N VAL A 148 -6.10 -18.50 1.10
CA VAL A 148 -5.79 -19.87 1.54
C VAL A 148 -4.72 -19.77 2.63
N PRO A 149 -5.09 -19.90 3.92
CA PRO A 149 -4.14 -19.78 5.03
C PRO A 149 -2.92 -20.70 4.89
N LEU A 150 -1.75 -20.24 5.35
CA LEU A 150 -0.49 -21.00 5.21
C LEU A 150 -0.59 -22.44 5.77
N SER A 151 -1.29 -22.63 6.89
CA SER A 151 -1.49 -23.95 7.51
C SER A 151 -2.13 -24.96 6.57
N ASP A 152 -3.02 -24.48 5.72
CA ASP A 152 -3.85 -25.30 4.86
C ASP A 152 -3.04 -25.78 3.64
N LEU A 153 -2.04 -25.00 3.20
CA LEU A 153 -1.13 -25.38 2.12
C LEU A 153 -0.28 -26.62 2.45
N PHE A 154 -0.03 -26.89 3.73
CA PHE A 154 0.75 -28.05 4.17
C PHE A 154 -0.08 -29.28 4.52
N THR A 155 -1.40 -29.14 4.70
CA THR A 155 -2.24 -30.18 5.32
C THR A 155 -3.46 -30.58 4.50
N SER A 156 -3.94 -29.71 3.61
CA SER A 156 -5.21 -29.89 2.91
C SER A 156 -5.01 -30.02 1.40
N SER A 157 -6.07 -30.44 0.69
CA SER A 157 -6.13 -30.35 -0.77
C SER A 157 -6.38 -28.92 -1.28
N ALA A 158 -6.19 -27.88 -0.44
CA ALA A 158 -6.45 -26.49 -0.83
C ALA A 158 -5.61 -26.03 -2.03
N TYR A 159 -4.47 -26.65 -2.31
CA TYR A 159 -3.68 -26.39 -3.51
C TYR A 159 -4.41 -26.77 -4.81
N GLU A 160 -5.44 -27.62 -4.77
CA GLU A 160 -6.29 -27.93 -5.93
C GLU A 160 -7.10 -26.72 -6.41
N LYS A 161 -7.31 -25.72 -5.53
CA LYS A 161 -7.96 -24.46 -5.88
C LYS A 161 -7.00 -23.47 -6.58
N ILE A 162 -5.71 -23.77 -6.61
CA ILE A 162 -4.69 -22.89 -7.18
C ILE A 162 -4.52 -23.25 -8.66
N PRO A 163 -4.74 -22.29 -9.58
CA PRO A 163 -4.56 -22.53 -11.00
C PRO A 163 -3.10 -22.84 -11.33
N LYS A 164 -2.88 -23.75 -12.27
CA LYS A 164 -1.54 -24.19 -12.70
C LYS A 164 -1.02 -23.45 -13.93
N ASP A 165 -1.92 -22.74 -14.61
CA ASP A 165 -1.71 -22.01 -15.85
C ASP A 165 -1.45 -20.51 -15.64
N LYS A 166 -1.53 -20.03 -14.39
CA LYS A 166 -1.35 -18.62 -14.02
C LYS A 166 -0.05 -18.39 -13.25
N LYS A 167 0.47 -17.15 -13.32
CA LYS A 167 1.57 -16.70 -12.45
C LYS A 167 1.06 -16.52 -11.02
N ILE A 168 1.50 -17.37 -10.08
CA ILE A 168 1.05 -17.33 -8.69
C ILE A 168 1.88 -16.31 -7.89
N VAL A 169 1.20 -15.35 -7.26
CA VAL A 169 1.81 -14.37 -6.35
C VAL A 169 1.31 -14.61 -4.93
N THR A 170 2.19 -15.01 -4.02
CA THR A 170 1.85 -15.24 -2.61
C THR A 170 1.94 -13.96 -1.80
N ILE A 171 0.94 -13.70 -0.96
CA ILE A 171 0.77 -12.45 -0.23
C ILE A 171 0.59 -12.73 1.25
N CYS A 172 1.29 -11.96 2.09
CA CYS A 172 1.00 -11.88 3.51
C CYS A 172 1.27 -10.47 4.04
N SER A 173 1.32 -10.26 5.35
CA SER A 173 1.53 -8.93 5.95
C SER A 173 2.90 -8.33 5.63
N HIS A 174 3.99 -9.13 5.74
CA HIS A 174 5.39 -8.66 5.63
C HIS A 174 6.29 -9.51 4.72
N GLY A 175 5.74 -10.31 3.82
CA GLY A 175 6.51 -11.21 2.93
C GLY A 175 7.03 -12.52 3.56
N ASN A 176 7.07 -12.65 4.90
CA ASN A 176 7.65 -13.82 5.58
C ASN A 176 6.78 -15.07 5.49
N ARG A 177 5.47 -14.94 5.72
CA ARG A 177 4.52 -16.06 5.63
C ARG A 177 4.30 -16.47 4.17
N SER A 178 4.25 -15.50 3.25
CA SER A 178 4.16 -15.74 1.81
C SER A 178 5.40 -16.41 1.24
N MET A 179 6.60 -16.11 1.76
CA MET A 179 7.81 -16.87 1.43
C MET A 179 7.69 -18.34 1.84
N VAL A 180 7.20 -18.66 3.06
CA VAL A 180 6.99 -20.06 3.45
C VAL A 180 5.92 -20.74 2.58
N ALA A 181 4.92 -19.99 2.11
CA ALA A 181 3.94 -20.52 1.16
C ALA A 181 4.59 -20.93 -0.18
N THR A 182 5.61 -20.21 -0.66
CA THR A 182 6.31 -20.63 -1.89
C THR A 182 7.01 -21.98 -1.72
N PHE A 183 7.44 -22.32 -0.50
CA PHE A 183 8.04 -23.62 -0.19
C PHE A 183 7.00 -24.74 -0.28
N ALA A 184 5.80 -24.51 0.24
CA ALA A 184 4.68 -25.45 0.17
C ALA A 184 4.26 -25.70 -1.29
N LEU A 185 4.20 -24.63 -2.09
CA LEU A 185 3.80 -24.71 -3.51
C LEU A 185 4.87 -25.41 -4.37
N ALA A 186 6.15 -25.13 -4.13
CA ALA A 186 7.24 -25.79 -4.84
C ALA A 186 7.24 -27.31 -4.64
N GLN A 187 6.94 -27.81 -3.43
CA GLN A 187 6.78 -29.24 -3.15
C GLN A 187 5.66 -29.89 -4.00
N LYS A 188 4.69 -29.10 -4.46
CA LYS A 188 3.60 -29.54 -5.35
C LYS A 188 3.89 -29.30 -6.84
N GLY A 189 5.10 -28.85 -7.17
CA GLY A 189 5.51 -28.52 -8.53
C GLY A 189 4.89 -27.21 -9.05
N LEU A 190 4.46 -26.32 -8.17
CA LEU A 190 3.91 -25.01 -8.52
C LEU A 190 4.96 -23.93 -8.28
N GLU A 191 5.43 -23.30 -9.36
CA GLU A 191 6.26 -22.10 -9.24
C GLU A 191 5.40 -20.95 -8.69
N SER A 192 5.93 -20.23 -7.70
CA SER A 192 5.26 -19.05 -7.13
C SER A 192 6.27 -17.97 -6.79
N THR A 193 5.78 -16.73 -6.71
CA THR A 193 6.55 -15.53 -6.41
C THR A 193 6.00 -14.87 -5.16
N SER A 194 6.83 -14.47 -4.21
CA SER A 194 6.37 -13.73 -3.02
C SER A 194 6.26 -12.24 -3.30
N LEU A 195 5.22 -11.57 -2.82
CA LEU A 195 5.12 -10.11 -2.89
C LEU A 195 6.12 -9.45 -1.94
N GLU A 196 6.97 -8.57 -2.46
CA GLU A 196 8.00 -7.87 -1.71
C GLU A 196 7.41 -7.08 -0.54
N GLY A 197 7.80 -7.45 0.69
CA GLY A 197 7.33 -6.79 1.92
C GLY A 197 5.83 -6.93 2.21
N GLY A 198 5.10 -7.71 1.42
CA GLY A 198 3.68 -8.01 1.63
C GLY A 198 2.76 -6.78 1.60
N MET A 199 1.62 -6.89 2.29
CA MET A 199 0.60 -5.84 2.38
C MET A 199 1.14 -4.52 2.95
N SER A 200 2.13 -4.57 3.86
CA SER A 200 2.76 -3.37 4.42
C SER A 200 3.38 -2.50 3.32
N ARG A 201 4.07 -3.11 2.34
CA ARG A 201 4.67 -2.39 1.20
C ARG A 201 3.69 -2.18 0.04
N TRP A 202 2.73 -3.07 -0.17
CA TRP A 202 1.64 -2.84 -1.14
C TRP A 202 0.93 -1.51 -0.87
N ASN A 203 0.72 -1.21 0.41
CA ASN A 203 0.11 0.05 0.83
C ASN A 203 0.93 1.29 0.44
N GLN A 204 2.18 1.17 0.00
CA GLN A 204 3.05 2.31 -0.35
C GLN A 204 3.20 2.54 -1.86
N VAL A 205 2.49 1.78 -2.70
CA VAL A 205 2.53 1.98 -4.16
C VAL A 205 1.77 3.24 -4.54
N LEU A 206 2.44 4.13 -5.26
CA LEU A 206 1.87 5.36 -5.81
C LEU A 206 1.76 5.29 -7.32
N SER A 207 0.57 5.62 -7.84
CA SER A 207 0.24 5.65 -9.26
C SER A 207 -0.16 7.07 -9.66
N ALA A 208 0.59 7.71 -10.55
CA ALA A 208 0.31 9.07 -11.01
C ALA A 208 -0.33 9.08 -12.40
N ASN A 209 -1.45 9.77 -12.56
CA ASN A 209 -2.15 9.97 -13.83
C ASN A 209 -2.37 11.47 -14.09
N VAL A 210 -2.12 11.93 -15.32
CA VAL A 210 -2.38 13.33 -15.70
C VAL A 210 -3.89 13.52 -15.88
N ALA A 211 -4.51 14.27 -14.97
CA ALA A 211 -5.95 14.55 -14.96
C ALA A 211 -6.35 15.72 -15.85
N VAL A 212 -5.46 16.71 -15.98
CA VAL A 212 -5.65 17.90 -16.82
C VAL A 212 -4.32 18.29 -17.43
N LYS A 213 -4.30 18.52 -18.75
CA LYS A 213 -3.16 19.10 -19.46
C LYS A 213 -3.64 20.24 -20.36
N GLN A 214 -3.23 21.45 -20.03
CA GLN A 214 -3.49 22.69 -20.77
C GLN A 214 -2.17 23.43 -20.98
N GLU A 215 -2.19 24.53 -21.74
CA GLU A 215 -0.97 25.29 -22.08
C GLU A 215 -0.19 25.77 -20.84
N ASP A 216 -0.89 26.25 -19.82
CA ASP A 216 -0.31 26.84 -18.61
C ASP A 216 -0.70 26.10 -17.31
N LEU A 217 -1.31 24.92 -17.42
CA LEU A 217 -1.78 24.11 -16.30
C LEU A 217 -1.59 22.61 -16.55
N THR A 218 -0.98 21.94 -15.58
CA THR A 218 -1.00 20.48 -15.48
C THR A 218 -1.58 20.10 -14.12
N ILE A 219 -2.58 19.22 -14.08
CA ILE A 219 -3.05 18.60 -12.83
C ILE A 219 -2.77 17.10 -12.93
N ILE A 220 -2.02 16.57 -11.96
CA ILE A 220 -1.73 15.15 -11.84
C ILE A 220 -2.43 14.65 -10.57
N GLN A 221 -3.15 13.55 -10.68
CA GLN A 221 -3.69 12.83 -9.54
C GLN A 221 -2.79 11.64 -9.22
N VAL A 222 -2.40 11.51 -7.95
CA VAL A 222 -1.55 10.44 -7.45
C VAL A 222 -2.37 9.58 -6.51
N GLU A 223 -2.55 8.31 -6.84
CA GLU A 223 -3.28 7.34 -6.04
C GLU A 223 -2.32 6.45 -5.24
N LYS A 224 -2.56 6.32 -3.93
CA LYS A 224 -1.97 5.30 -3.08
C LYS A 224 -2.82 4.04 -3.18
N VAL A 225 -2.51 3.18 -4.15
CA VAL A 225 -3.42 2.15 -4.69
C VAL A 225 -3.82 1.09 -3.65
N GLY A 226 -2.97 0.84 -2.65
CA GLY A 226 -3.30 -0.08 -1.55
C GLY A 226 -4.25 0.51 -0.51
N LYS A 227 -4.55 1.81 -0.57
CA LYS A 227 -5.30 2.53 0.48
C LYS A 227 -6.43 3.43 -0.05
N GLY A 228 -6.39 3.78 -1.33
CA GLY A 228 -7.34 4.72 -1.94
C GLY A 228 -7.17 6.16 -1.44
N CYS A 229 -5.97 6.53 -0.96
CA CYS A 229 -5.61 7.94 -0.74
C CYS A 229 -5.24 8.57 -2.08
N LEU A 230 -5.64 9.83 -2.25
CA LEU A 230 -5.42 10.63 -3.45
C LEU A 230 -4.65 11.89 -3.04
N SER A 231 -3.56 12.15 -3.72
CA SER A 231 -2.85 13.43 -3.68
C SER A 231 -2.94 14.09 -5.04
N HIS A 232 -2.63 15.38 -5.11
CA HIS A 232 -2.63 16.10 -6.37
C HIS A 232 -1.40 16.95 -6.54
N ILE A 233 -1.00 17.12 -7.79
CA ILE A 233 0.08 18.02 -8.20
C ILE A 233 -0.53 19.03 -9.16
N VAL A 234 -0.42 20.31 -8.84
CA VAL A 234 -0.82 21.43 -9.70
C VAL A 234 0.45 22.08 -10.22
N GLY A 235 0.69 21.96 -11.52
CA GLY A 235 1.86 22.48 -12.22
C GLY A 235 1.53 23.67 -13.11
N SER A 236 2.38 24.69 -13.11
CA SER A 236 2.32 25.82 -14.04
C SER A 236 3.70 26.47 -14.19
N ASP A 237 4.09 26.79 -15.42
CA ASP A 237 5.33 27.54 -15.74
C ASP A 237 6.60 27.00 -15.05
N GLY A 238 6.76 25.67 -15.01
CA GLY A 238 7.90 25.01 -14.38
C GLY A 238 7.81 24.85 -12.86
N GLU A 239 6.79 25.41 -12.21
CA GLU A 239 6.54 25.23 -10.77
C GLU A 239 5.43 24.21 -10.50
N ALA A 240 5.52 23.51 -9.37
CA ALA A 240 4.50 22.59 -8.88
C ALA A 240 4.13 22.84 -7.41
N LEU A 241 2.83 22.81 -7.14
CA LEU A 241 2.23 22.69 -5.83
C LEU A 241 1.79 21.23 -5.63
N VAL A 242 2.19 20.60 -4.53
CA VAL A 242 1.70 19.26 -4.14
C VAL A 242 0.72 19.38 -2.98
N ILE A 243 -0.45 18.76 -3.12
CA ILE A 243 -1.55 18.76 -2.16
C ILE A 243 -1.72 17.33 -1.60
N ASP A 244 -1.74 17.22 -0.27
CA ASP A 244 -1.89 15.97 0.49
C ASP A 244 -0.91 14.85 0.10
N PRO A 245 0.41 15.10 -0.03
CA PRO A 245 1.35 14.05 -0.41
C PRO A 245 1.42 12.93 0.64
N THR A 246 1.48 11.69 0.16
CA THR A 246 1.62 10.48 0.98
C THR A 246 3.01 9.88 0.86
N TYR A 247 3.39 8.94 1.73
CA TYR A 247 4.68 8.24 1.56
C TYR A 247 4.64 7.27 0.37
N PRO A 248 5.77 7.09 -0.35
CA PRO A 248 7.07 7.74 -0.14
C PRO A 248 7.22 9.11 -0.87
N PRO A 249 7.79 10.15 -0.23
CA PRO A 249 7.89 11.51 -0.79
C PRO A 249 8.74 11.59 -2.07
N ALA A 250 9.77 10.76 -2.20
CA ALA A 250 10.67 10.76 -3.36
C ALA A 250 9.91 10.52 -4.70
N LYS A 251 8.79 9.79 -4.67
CA LYS A 251 7.97 9.56 -5.87
C LYS A 251 7.37 10.84 -6.44
N TYR A 252 7.02 11.81 -5.61
CA TYR A 252 6.50 13.10 -6.09
C TYR A 252 7.56 13.87 -6.87
N ILE A 253 8.83 13.76 -6.49
CA ILE A 253 9.96 14.32 -7.25
C ILE A 253 10.05 13.65 -8.63
N GLU A 254 9.98 12.33 -8.70
CA GLU A 254 9.95 11.59 -9.97
C GLU A 254 8.76 12.02 -10.85
N PHE A 255 7.57 12.19 -10.26
CA PHE A 255 6.36 12.56 -11.00
C PHE A 255 6.46 13.97 -11.59
N VAL A 256 6.92 14.97 -10.83
CA VAL A 256 7.06 16.34 -11.35
C VAL A 256 8.16 16.45 -12.40
N GLN A 257 9.26 15.70 -12.24
CA GLN A 257 10.39 15.74 -13.17
C GLN A 257 10.01 15.24 -14.56
N LYS A 258 9.15 14.22 -14.64
CA LYS A 258 8.60 13.72 -15.92
C LYS A 258 7.83 14.79 -16.70
N GLU A 259 7.24 15.75 -15.99
CA GLU A 259 6.49 16.86 -16.58
C GLU A 259 7.31 18.15 -16.72
N GLY A 260 8.62 18.12 -16.42
CA GLY A 260 9.48 19.31 -16.47
C GLY A 260 9.18 20.35 -15.39
N LEU A 261 8.59 19.92 -14.27
CA LEU A 261 8.17 20.78 -13.16
C LEU A 261 9.11 20.63 -11.95
N LYS A 262 9.12 21.65 -11.08
CA LYS A 262 9.81 21.65 -9.79
C LYS A 262 8.83 21.95 -8.67
N ILE A 263 8.82 21.14 -7.62
CA ILE A 263 8.00 21.41 -6.43
C ILE A 263 8.51 22.67 -5.74
N THR A 264 7.68 23.71 -5.67
CA THR A 264 7.96 24.95 -4.93
C THR A 264 7.10 25.09 -3.69
N LYS A 265 5.97 24.37 -3.63
CA LYS A 265 5.00 24.43 -2.53
C LYS A 265 4.43 23.06 -2.21
N VAL A 266 4.19 22.81 -0.93
CA VAL A 266 3.59 21.57 -0.42
C VAL A 266 2.56 21.92 0.63
N ILE A 267 1.39 21.28 0.59
CA ILE A 267 0.24 21.65 1.40
C ILE A 267 -0.52 20.40 1.83
N ASP A 268 -1.03 20.40 3.06
CA ASP A 268 -2.12 19.49 3.46
C ASP A 268 -3.45 20.25 3.58
N THR A 269 -4.53 19.62 3.12
CA THR A 269 -5.91 20.11 3.25
C THR A 269 -6.40 20.09 4.69
N HIS A 270 -5.96 19.12 5.47
CA HIS A 270 -6.34 18.95 6.87
C HIS A 270 -5.33 18.06 7.59
N GLN A 271 -5.48 17.96 8.90
CA GLN A 271 -4.69 17.04 9.69
C GLN A 271 -5.14 15.58 9.49
N HIS A 272 -4.53 14.88 8.55
CA HIS A 272 -4.79 13.47 8.21
C HIS A 272 -4.73 12.55 9.44
N ALA A 273 -5.64 11.57 9.50
CA ALA A 273 -5.79 10.63 10.62
C ALA A 273 -5.64 9.16 10.20
N ASP A 274 -5.55 8.88 8.91
CA ASP A 274 -5.50 7.55 8.33
C ASP A 274 -4.12 7.22 7.75
N HIS A 275 -3.35 8.22 7.31
CA HIS A 275 -2.00 8.07 6.78
C HIS A 275 -1.03 9.13 7.35
N ILE A 276 0.27 8.84 7.27
CA ILE A 276 1.32 9.80 7.58
C ILE A 276 1.50 10.74 6.38
N SER A 277 1.29 12.02 6.61
CA SER A 277 1.54 13.04 5.59
C SER A 277 3.03 13.10 5.28
N ALA A 278 3.34 13.02 3.99
CA ALA A 278 4.69 13.25 3.49
C ALA A 278 5.00 14.74 3.30
N ALA A 279 4.09 15.66 3.66
CA ALA A 279 4.22 17.07 3.33
C ALA A 279 5.48 17.72 3.93
N LYS A 280 5.76 17.44 5.20
CA LYS A 280 6.96 17.94 5.89
C LYS A 280 8.24 17.44 5.20
N GLU A 281 8.32 16.15 4.91
CA GLU A 281 9.51 15.55 4.35
C GLU A 281 9.70 15.95 2.87
N LEU A 282 8.61 15.96 2.09
CA LEU A 282 8.61 16.44 0.71
C LEU A 282 9.04 17.91 0.61
N SER A 283 8.52 18.77 1.50
CA SER A 283 8.94 20.17 1.60
C SER A 283 10.43 20.29 1.86
N ARG A 284 10.96 19.50 2.80
CA ARG A 284 12.38 19.48 3.16
C ARG A 284 13.27 19.04 2.00
N ILE A 285 12.96 17.92 1.33
CA ILE A 285 13.78 17.41 0.23
C ILE A 285 13.69 18.28 -1.03
N ALA A 286 12.56 18.92 -1.29
CA ALA A 286 12.36 19.81 -2.44
C ALA A 286 12.87 21.24 -2.20
N GLY A 287 13.09 21.64 -0.93
CA GLY A 287 13.30 23.04 -0.56
C GLY A 287 12.06 23.91 -0.82
N ALA A 288 10.87 23.32 -0.65
CA ALA A 288 9.59 23.93 -0.96
C ALA A 288 8.93 24.55 0.26
N GLN A 289 8.09 25.57 0.06
CA GLN A 289 7.33 26.19 1.13
C GLN A 289 6.20 25.27 1.59
N LEU A 290 6.17 24.97 2.89
CA LEU A 290 5.13 24.16 3.53
C LEU A 290 3.96 25.04 3.99
N TYR A 291 2.72 24.65 3.67
CA TYR A 291 1.53 25.29 4.21
C TYR A 291 0.66 24.30 4.97
N PHE A 292 0.21 24.72 6.14
CA PHE A 292 -0.85 24.04 6.89
C PHE A 292 -1.91 25.04 7.32
N SER A 293 -3.10 24.52 7.61
CA SER A 293 -4.23 25.32 8.07
C SER A 293 -3.87 26.16 9.30
N ALA A 294 -4.17 27.45 9.25
CA ALA A 294 -3.99 28.36 10.39
C ALA A 294 -4.93 28.03 11.58
N ARG A 295 -5.88 27.11 11.38
CA ARG A 295 -6.93 26.74 12.35
C ARG A 295 -6.67 25.38 13.00
N GLU A 296 -5.52 24.77 12.74
CA GLU A 296 -5.06 23.54 13.35
C GLU A 296 -3.68 23.75 13.97
N ASP A 297 -3.42 23.05 15.06
CA ASP A 297 -2.14 23.11 15.75
C ASP A 297 -1.14 22.13 15.14
N TYR A 298 -0.02 22.65 14.69
CA TYR A 298 1.14 21.88 14.20
C TYR A 298 2.41 22.32 14.93
N ASN A 299 3.21 21.36 15.39
CA ASN A 299 4.54 21.55 15.96
C ASN A 299 5.62 21.43 14.87
N ILE A 300 5.34 22.00 13.71
CA ILE A 300 6.18 21.97 12.51
C ILE A 300 6.28 23.41 12.02
N GLU A 301 7.45 23.87 11.59
CA GLU A 301 7.57 25.19 10.97
C GLU A 301 6.86 25.18 9.61
N HIS A 302 5.89 26.09 9.42
CA HIS A 302 5.06 26.16 8.24
C HIS A 302 4.48 27.56 8.03
N THR A 303 4.00 27.80 6.81
CA THR A 303 3.18 28.98 6.46
C THR A 303 1.73 28.71 6.80
N LYS A 304 1.10 29.62 7.55
CA LYS A 304 -0.29 29.47 7.99
C LYS A 304 -1.27 29.84 6.86
N ALA A 305 -1.90 28.84 6.26
CA ALA A 305 -2.93 29.01 5.25
C ALA A 305 -4.23 29.57 5.85
N LYS A 306 -4.73 30.69 5.32
CA LYS A 306 -5.98 31.31 5.77
C LYS A 306 -7.01 31.42 4.65
N ASN A 307 -8.28 31.44 5.05
CA ASN A 307 -9.40 31.61 4.13
C ASN A 307 -9.24 32.88 3.26
N GLY A 308 -9.43 32.74 1.95
CA GLY A 308 -9.37 33.83 0.98
C GLY A 308 -7.96 34.23 0.54
N GLU A 309 -6.90 33.71 1.17
CA GLU A 309 -5.53 33.94 0.69
C GLU A 309 -5.31 33.26 -0.67
N ILE A 310 -4.38 33.81 -1.44
CA ILE A 310 -4.02 33.32 -2.77
C ILE A 310 -2.56 32.87 -2.75
N ILE A 311 -2.32 31.66 -3.23
CA ILE A 311 -1.00 31.08 -3.38
C ILE A 311 -0.63 31.11 -4.88
N PRO A 312 0.43 31.83 -5.30
CA PRO A 312 0.87 31.81 -6.69
C PRO A 312 1.54 30.49 -7.03
N ILE A 313 1.32 29.97 -8.25
CA ILE A 313 2.07 28.84 -8.79
C ILE A 313 2.29 29.06 -10.29
N GLY A 314 3.52 29.41 -10.68
CA GLY A 314 3.81 29.83 -12.06
C GLY A 314 2.87 30.95 -12.52
N LYS A 315 2.09 30.69 -13.57
CA LYS A 315 1.09 31.63 -14.11
C LYS A 315 -0.31 31.49 -13.49
N LYS A 316 -0.51 30.47 -12.65
CA LYS A 316 -1.79 30.19 -11.99
C LYS A 316 -1.82 30.73 -10.56
N GLN A 317 -3.04 30.83 -10.03
CA GLN A 317 -3.32 31.24 -8.68
C GLN A 317 -4.21 30.20 -8.00
N VAL A 318 -3.88 29.88 -6.76
CA VAL A 318 -4.63 28.91 -5.94
C VAL A 318 -5.28 29.66 -4.79
N ARG A 319 -6.61 29.78 -4.82
CA ARG A 319 -7.40 30.42 -3.77
C ARG A 319 -7.70 29.43 -2.66
N ILE A 320 -7.43 29.81 -1.42
CA ILE A 320 -7.70 29.00 -0.23
C ILE A 320 -9.14 29.27 0.23
N MET A 321 -9.89 28.21 0.51
CA MET A 321 -11.25 28.27 1.02
C MET A 321 -11.37 27.41 2.27
N HIS A 322 -11.72 28.01 3.41
CA HIS A 322 -11.92 27.26 4.65
C HIS A 322 -13.21 26.46 4.56
N THR A 323 -13.13 25.14 4.74
CA THR A 323 -14.21 24.17 4.55
C THR A 323 -14.29 23.22 5.74
N PRO A 324 -14.66 23.73 6.93
CA PRO A 324 -14.74 22.90 8.13
C PRO A 324 -15.85 21.85 8.00
N GLY A 325 -15.69 20.76 8.74
CA GLY A 325 -16.68 19.70 8.84
C GLY A 325 -16.02 18.36 9.14
N HIS A 326 -15.09 17.92 8.29
CA HIS A 326 -14.28 16.74 8.59
C HIS A 326 -13.31 17.02 9.75
N THR A 327 -12.60 18.15 9.66
CA THR A 327 -11.87 18.76 10.77
C THR A 327 -12.21 20.24 10.88
N ALA A 328 -11.95 20.86 12.03
CA ALA A 328 -12.11 22.30 12.21
C ALA A 328 -11.20 23.14 11.28
N GLY A 329 -10.06 22.57 10.88
CA GLY A 329 -9.08 23.24 10.02
C GLY A 329 -9.14 22.86 8.54
N SER A 330 -10.08 22.01 8.12
CA SER A 330 -10.18 21.53 6.74
C SER A 330 -10.26 22.69 5.74
N MET A 331 -9.45 22.62 4.68
CA MET A 331 -9.33 23.63 3.62
C MET A 331 -9.57 22.99 2.25
N THR A 332 -10.19 23.75 1.36
CA THR A 332 -10.29 23.47 -0.07
C THR A 332 -9.42 24.45 -0.85
N TYR A 333 -8.68 23.96 -1.84
CA TYR A 333 -7.83 24.78 -2.70
C TYR A 333 -8.44 24.87 -4.10
N VAL A 334 -8.64 26.09 -4.62
CA VAL A 334 -9.35 26.32 -5.88
C VAL A 334 -8.43 26.95 -6.91
N VAL A 335 -8.36 26.38 -8.11
CA VAL A 335 -7.59 26.86 -9.26
C VAL A 335 -8.55 27.23 -10.38
N ASP A 336 -8.41 28.45 -10.91
CA ASP A 336 -9.22 29.00 -12.02
C ASP A 336 -10.75 28.90 -11.80
N GLU A 337 -11.20 28.83 -10.54
CA GLU A 337 -12.62 28.64 -10.14
C GLU A 337 -13.28 27.34 -10.64
N VAL A 338 -12.58 26.50 -11.40
CA VAL A 338 -13.12 25.30 -12.06
C VAL A 338 -12.47 24.00 -11.61
N TYR A 339 -11.37 24.08 -10.83
CA TYR A 339 -10.73 22.92 -10.21
C TYR A 339 -10.65 23.15 -8.70
N ALA A 340 -11.22 22.26 -7.90
CA ALA A 340 -11.18 22.36 -6.44
C ALA A 340 -10.63 21.07 -5.84
N PHE A 341 -9.74 21.18 -4.86
CA PHE A 341 -9.17 20.06 -4.10
C PHE A 341 -9.82 20.06 -2.71
N SER A 342 -10.82 19.21 -2.50
CA SER A 342 -11.78 19.30 -1.37
C SER A 342 -11.28 18.68 -0.07
N GLY A 343 -10.12 18.04 -0.07
CA GLY A 343 -9.68 17.23 1.07
C GLY A 343 -10.67 16.10 1.34
N ASP A 344 -10.94 15.90 2.62
CA ASP A 344 -11.95 14.96 3.12
C ASP A 344 -13.32 15.62 3.34
N THR A 345 -13.62 16.72 2.65
CA THR A 345 -14.93 17.39 2.80
C THR A 345 -16.02 16.73 1.94
N LEU A 346 -15.73 16.53 0.65
CA LEU A 346 -16.66 15.98 -0.34
C LEU A 346 -15.92 14.94 -1.19
N PHE A 347 -16.48 13.73 -1.27
CA PHE A 347 -16.01 12.60 -2.07
C PHE A 347 -16.90 12.39 -3.31
N LEU A 348 -16.60 11.37 -4.12
CA LEU A 348 -17.40 11.04 -5.32
C LEU A 348 -18.79 10.53 -4.95
N GLU A 349 -18.84 9.65 -3.96
CA GLU A 349 -20.00 8.85 -3.55
C GLU A 349 -20.49 9.18 -2.14
N SER A 350 -19.80 10.08 -1.43
CA SER A 350 -20.05 10.37 -0.02
C SER A 350 -19.44 11.70 0.42
N ILE A 351 -19.38 11.92 1.72
CA ILE A 351 -18.84 13.09 2.41
C ILE A 351 -17.86 12.66 3.52
N GLY A 352 -17.08 13.63 3.99
CA GLY A 352 -16.23 13.48 5.17
C GLY A 352 -17.00 13.04 6.41
N ARG A 353 -16.38 12.16 7.21
CA ARG A 353 -16.90 11.83 8.53
C ARG A 353 -16.55 12.92 9.56
N PRO A 354 -17.49 13.41 10.39
CA PRO A 354 -17.21 14.42 11.42
C PRO A 354 -16.81 13.84 12.79
N ASP A 355 -16.86 12.52 12.96
CA ASP A 355 -16.78 11.82 14.26
C ASP A 355 -15.36 11.38 14.68
N LEU A 356 -14.33 11.76 13.92
CA LEU A 356 -12.92 11.51 14.26
C LEU A 356 -12.41 12.43 15.39
N ARG A 357 -13.24 13.35 15.87
CA ARG A 357 -12.99 14.25 17.00
C ARG A 357 -14.19 14.24 17.95
N ASP A 358 -13.98 14.70 19.18
CA ASP A 358 -15.08 14.99 20.10
C ASP A 358 -15.84 16.22 19.53
N GLN A 359 -17.19 16.23 19.55
CA GLN A 359 -18.10 17.22 18.91
C GLN A 359 -18.65 16.88 17.51
N ALA A 360 -18.99 15.62 17.24
CA ALA A 360 -19.54 15.17 15.96
C ALA A 360 -20.76 15.99 15.44
N GLU A 361 -21.65 16.45 16.32
CA GLU A 361 -22.81 17.27 15.92
C GLU A 361 -22.40 18.66 15.39
N GLU A 362 -21.47 19.35 16.06
CA GLU A 362 -20.97 20.66 15.62
C GLU A 362 -20.30 20.53 14.26
N PHE A 363 -19.46 19.52 14.10
CA PHE A 363 -18.75 19.25 12.85
C PHE A 363 -19.69 18.82 11.72
N ALA A 364 -20.76 18.07 12.02
CA ALA A 364 -21.79 17.77 11.03
C ALA A 364 -22.55 19.04 10.59
N ASN A 365 -22.81 19.99 11.50
CA ASN A 365 -23.41 21.28 11.15
C ASN A 365 -22.50 22.09 10.23
N ASP A 366 -21.22 22.20 10.57
CA ASP A 366 -20.20 22.88 9.76
C ASP A 366 -20.06 22.23 8.38
N LEU A 367 -20.06 20.89 8.33
CA LEU A 367 -19.97 20.13 7.08
C LEU A 367 -21.15 20.45 6.17
N HIS A 368 -22.37 20.44 6.70
CA HIS A 368 -23.57 20.79 5.93
C HIS A 368 -23.45 22.21 5.33
N GLU A 369 -23.06 23.20 6.15
CA GLU A 369 -22.90 24.58 5.67
C GLU A 369 -21.80 24.71 4.64
N THR A 370 -20.67 24.04 4.84
CA THR A 370 -19.57 23.98 3.87
C THR A 370 -20.02 23.41 2.54
N LEU A 371 -20.74 22.28 2.55
CA LEU A 371 -21.23 21.63 1.34
C LEU A 371 -22.21 22.55 0.59
N HIS A 372 -23.26 23.03 1.26
CA HIS A 372 -24.35 23.76 0.61
C HIS A 372 -24.01 25.20 0.24
N ASN A 373 -23.21 25.88 1.05
CA ASN A 373 -22.92 27.30 0.85
C ASN A 373 -21.61 27.55 0.09
N LYS A 374 -20.73 26.56 -0.02
CA LYS A 374 -19.41 26.70 -0.67
C LYS A 374 -19.26 25.73 -1.83
N LEU A 375 -19.08 24.43 -1.56
CA LEU A 375 -18.68 23.46 -2.59
C LEU A 375 -19.75 23.27 -3.67
N LEU A 376 -21.02 23.17 -3.29
CA LEU A 376 -22.12 23.03 -4.25
C LEU A 376 -22.45 24.33 -5.01
N ASN A 377 -21.89 25.47 -4.60
CA ASN A 377 -22.03 26.77 -5.25
C ASN A 377 -20.90 27.09 -6.23
N LEU A 378 -19.89 26.22 -6.34
CA LEU A 378 -18.93 26.25 -7.45
C LEU A 378 -19.66 26.06 -8.79
N PRO A 379 -19.05 26.44 -9.93
CA PRO A 379 -19.64 26.21 -11.25
C PRO A 379 -20.10 24.75 -11.41
N PRO A 380 -21.27 24.48 -12.03
CA PRO A 380 -21.87 23.13 -12.05
C PRO A 380 -20.95 22.03 -12.60
N THR A 381 -20.05 22.39 -13.51
CA THR A 381 -19.09 21.50 -14.17
C THR A 381 -17.68 21.58 -13.59
N ALA A 382 -17.46 22.34 -12.50
CA ALA A 382 -16.18 22.40 -11.83
C ALA A 382 -15.79 21.00 -11.33
N LYS A 383 -14.54 20.57 -11.59
CA LYS A 383 -14.03 19.29 -11.12
C LYS A 383 -13.58 19.44 -9.67
N ILE A 384 -14.18 18.65 -8.78
CA ILE A 384 -13.84 18.58 -7.37
C ILE A 384 -13.09 17.27 -7.13
N PHE A 385 -11.82 17.40 -6.77
CA PHE A 385 -10.89 16.31 -6.51
C PHE A 385 -10.80 16.06 -4.99
N PRO A 386 -11.23 14.89 -4.49
CA PRO A 386 -11.06 14.53 -3.09
C PRO A 386 -9.68 13.96 -2.80
N THR A 387 -9.37 13.82 -1.50
CA THR A 387 -8.15 13.17 -0.99
C THR A 387 -8.32 11.67 -0.71
N HIS A 388 -9.54 11.14 -0.82
CA HIS A 388 -9.80 9.71 -0.70
C HIS A 388 -10.92 9.23 -1.63
N HIS A 389 -10.96 7.93 -1.92
CA HIS A 389 -12.10 7.24 -2.50
C HIS A 389 -12.38 5.93 -1.76
N GLY A 390 -13.64 5.46 -1.78
CA GLY A 390 -14.01 4.15 -1.26
C GLY A 390 -13.49 2.97 -2.09
N GLU A 391 -13.44 1.78 -1.49
CA GLU A 391 -12.93 0.53 -2.10
C GLU A 391 -13.67 0.14 -3.39
N ASN A 392 -14.98 0.38 -3.46
CA ASN A 392 -15.82 0.01 -4.60
C ASN A 392 -16.07 1.16 -5.57
N VAL A 393 -15.41 2.29 -5.38
CA VAL A 393 -15.57 3.47 -6.22
C VAL A 393 -14.71 3.30 -7.44
N LYS A 394 -15.33 3.44 -8.61
CA LYS A 394 -14.60 3.46 -9.87
C LYS A 394 -14.25 4.90 -10.23
N PRO A 395 -13.05 5.14 -10.79
CA PRO A 395 -12.74 6.44 -11.36
C PRO A 395 -13.61 6.69 -12.61
N ALA A 396 -13.56 7.91 -13.14
CA ALA A 396 -14.10 8.22 -14.46
C ALA A 396 -13.37 7.42 -15.57
N GLU A 397 -13.86 7.49 -16.81
CA GLU A 397 -13.30 6.73 -17.96
C GLU A 397 -11.80 7.00 -18.20
N ASP A 398 -11.32 8.17 -17.79
CA ASP A 398 -9.91 8.58 -17.87
C ASP A 398 -9.04 8.08 -16.70
N GLY A 399 -9.60 7.28 -15.79
CA GLY A 399 -8.90 6.76 -14.61
C GLY A 399 -8.72 7.80 -13.50
N ILE A 400 -9.44 8.93 -13.55
CA ILE A 400 -9.37 10.00 -12.57
C ILE A 400 -10.58 9.99 -11.63
N TYR A 401 -10.34 10.13 -10.34
CA TYR A 401 -11.37 10.30 -9.32
C TYR A 401 -11.70 11.78 -9.13
N TYR A 402 -12.89 12.20 -9.57
CA TYR A 402 -13.43 13.53 -9.28
C TYR A 402 -14.97 13.48 -9.30
N THR A 403 -15.59 14.47 -8.67
CA THR A 403 -17.02 14.76 -8.82
C THR A 403 -17.22 16.19 -9.35
N THR A 404 -18.47 16.57 -9.58
CA THR A 404 -18.86 17.95 -9.87
C THR A 404 -20.01 18.36 -8.96
N PRO A 405 -20.28 19.66 -8.76
CA PRO A 405 -21.48 20.08 -8.04
C PRO A 405 -22.77 19.47 -8.60
N GLU A 406 -22.89 19.31 -9.92
CA GLU A 406 -24.04 18.68 -10.56
C GLU A 406 -24.20 17.20 -10.17
N ILE A 407 -23.10 16.45 -10.10
CA ILE A 407 -23.11 15.04 -9.71
C ILE A 407 -23.34 14.90 -8.20
N ALA A 408 -22.61 15.68 -7.39
CA ALA A 408 -22.67 15.64 -5.93
C ALA A 408 -24.08 15.93 -5.39
N ARG A 409 -24.85 16.82 -6.04
CA ARG A 409 -26.26 17.08 -5.67
C ARG A 409 -27.18 15.86 -5.75
N LYS A 410 -26.77 14.78 -6.41
CA LYS A 410 -27.54 13.53 -6.48
C LYS A 410 -27.28 12.60 -5.29
N LEU A 411 -26.35 12.95 -4.41
CA LEU A 411 -26.09 12.20 -3.18
C LEU A 411 -27.27 12.40 -2.22
N SER A 412 -27.91 11.30 -1.81
CA SER A 412 -29.11 11.33 -0.96
C SER A 412 -28.91 12.08 0.36
N LEU A 413 -27.69 12.10 0.90
CA LEU A 413 -27.35 12.90 2.08
C LEU A 413 -27.47 14.41 1.82
N LEU A 414 -27.14 14.88 0.62
CA LEU A 414 -27.16 16.32 0.30
C LEU A 414 -28.55 16.83 -0.07
N ASP A 415 -29.54 15.96 -0.22
CA ASP A 415 -30.96 16.32 -0.39
C ASP A 415 -31.66 16.57 0.96
N LEU A 416 -31.04 16.18 2.08
CA LEU A 416 -31.63 16.31 3.41
C LEU A 416 -31.58 17.76 3.90
N GLY A 417 -32.61 18.17 4.64
CA GLY A 417 -32.54 19.39 5.44
C GLY A 417 -31.50 19.28 6.55
N LYS A 418 -30.93 20.42 6.98
CA LYS A 418 -29.81 20.49 7.94
C LYS A 418 -29.97 19.62 9.19
N GLU A 419 -31.13 19.64 9.84
CA GLU A 419 -31.38 18.86 11.07
C GLU A 419 -31.33 17.35 10.81
N GLU A 420 -31.96 16.87 9.73
CA GLU A 420 -31.96 15.45 9.38
C GLU A 420 -30.60 15.00 8.86
N PHE A 421 -29.88 15.86 8.13
CA PHE A 421 -28.49 15.62 7.73
C PHE A 421 -27.62 15.35 8.95
N VAL A 422 -27.62 16.26 9.94
CA VAL A 422 -26.79 16.14 11.15
C VAL A 422 -27.12 14.85 11.89
N LYS A 423 -28.41 14.58 12.10
CA LYS A 423 -28.87 13.36 12.77
C LYS A 423 -28.42 12.09 12.04
N ARG A 424 -28.54 12.05 10.71
CA ARG A 424 -28.15 10.89 9.89
C ARG A 424 -26.64 10.67 9.93
N VAL A 425 -25.86 11.73 9.73
CA VAL A 425 -24.40 11.71 9.71
C VAL A 425 -23.81 11.31 11.07
N VAL A 426 -24.32 11.87 12.17
CA VAL A 426 -23.87 11.53 13.54
C VAL A 426 -24.30 10.10 13.91
N GLY A 427 -25.43 9.63 13.39
CA GLY A 427 -25.90 8.26 13.59
C GLY A 427 -25.10 7.19 12.82
N MET A 428 -24.27 7.58 11.85
CA MET A 428 -23.46 6.66 11.07
C MET A 428 -22.17 6.31 11.82
N THR A 429 -22.15 5.16 12.47
CA THR A 429 -20.95 4.68 13.17
C THR A 429 -20.04 3.90 12.23
N THR A 430 -18.87 4.46 11.91
CA THR A 430 -17.78 3.73 11.24
C THR A 430 -16.63 3.50 12.22
N PRO A 431 -16.03 2.29 12.29
CA PRO A 431 -14.84 2.07 13.10
C PRO A 431 -13.76 3.10 12.77
N ARG A 432 -13.09 3.61 13.80
CA ARG A 432 -11.91 4.47 13.58
C ARG A 432 -10.77 3.65 12.96
N PRO A 433 -9.86 4.27 12.19
CA PRO A 433 -8.63 3.60 11.77
C PRO A 433 -7.84 3.12 13.00
N MET A 434 -7.24 1.93 12.95
CA MET A 434 -6.62 1.29 14.12
C MET A 434 -5.51 2.15 14.78
N ASN A 435 -4.76 2.90 13.97
CA ASN A 435 -3.61 3.69 14.39
C ASN A 435 -3.86 5.21 14.39
N TYR A 436 -5.11 5.66 14.27
CA TYR A 436 -5.43 7.07 14.01
C TYR A 436 -4.82 8.04 15.02
N ALA A 437 -4.86 7.68 16.31
CA ALA A 437 -4.33 8.53 17.38
C ALA A 437 -2.81 8.72 17.29
N MET A 438 -2.08 7.70 16.85
CA MET A 438 -0.63 7.78 16.64
C MET A 438 -0.32 8.59 15.39
N ILE A 439 -1.04 8.34 14.29
CA ILE A 439 -0.92 9.05 13.02
C ILE A 439 -1.12 10.56 13.22
N ILE A 440 -2.17 10.95 13.93
CA ILE A 440 -2.44 12.35 14.27
C ILE A 440 -1.25 12.98 15.01
N LYS A 441 -0.69 12.29 16.01
CA LYS A 441 0.47 12.80 16.79
C LYS A 441 1.72 12.96 15.93
N VAL A 442 1.95 12.04 15.00
CA VAL A 442 3.07 12.11 14.05
C VAL A 442 2.87 13.27 13.07
N ASN A 443 1.70 13.38 12.44
CA ASN A 443 1.37 14.46 11.50
C ASN A 443 1.40 15.85 12.18
N LYS A 444 1.05 15.92 13.47
CA LYS A 444 1.21 17.14 14.29
C LYS A 444 2.66 17.53 14.55
N GLY A 445 3.62 16.65 14.30
CA GLY A 445 5.02 16.83 14.71
C GLY A 445 5.24 16.64 16.22
N THR A 446 4.31 16.03 16.95
CA THR A 446 4.47 15.74 18.39
C THR A 446 5.36 14.52 18.63
N ILE A 447 5.34 13.55 17.72
CA ILE A 447 6.15 12.33 17.79
C ILE A 447 6.94 12.20 16.49
N PRO A 448 8.28 12.02 16.55
CA PRO A 448 9.05 11.70 15.36
C PRO A 448 8.77 10.26 14.89
N ILE A 449 8.86 10.03 13.60
CA ILE A 449 8.79 8.69 13.00
C ILE A 449 9.95 8.52 12.01
N MET A 450 10.47 7.30 11.91
CA MET A 450 11.41 6.93 10.84
C MET A 450 10.62 6.41 9.63
N ASP A 451 11.07 6.72 8.42
CA ASP A 451 10.41 6.34 7.16
C ASP A 451 10.13 4.83 7.09
N GLU A 452 11.02 4.00 7.64
CA GLU A 452 10.87 2.54 7.65
C GLU A 452 9.69 2.05 8.51
N GLN A 453 9.18 2.88 9.42
CA GLN A 453 8.05 2.56 10.30
C GLN A 453 6.71 2.95 9.70
N VAL A 454 6.69 3.84 8.70
CA VAL A 454 5.45 4.32 8.07
C VAL A 454 4.62 3.18 7.46
N PRO A 455 5.20 2.22 6.70
CA PRO A 455 4.42 1.12 6.12
C PRO A 455 3.59 0.34 7.15
N ASP A 456 4.19 0.05 8.31
CA ASP A 456 3.54 -0.71 9.37
C ASP A 456 2.47 0.09 10.12
N LEU A 457 2.72 1.38 10.35
CA LEU A 457 1.74 2.26 11.01
C LEU A 457 0.51 2.50 10.12
N GLU A 458 0.69 2.49 8.80
CA GLU A 458 -0.37 2.71 7.82
C GLU A 458 -1.09 1.44 7.37
N MET A 459 -0.71 0.27 7.88
CA MET A 459 -1.29 -1.01 7.50
C MET A 459 -2.77 -1.09 7.91
N GLY A 460 -3.62 -1.53 6.99
CA GLY A 460 -5.07 -1.66 7.17
C GLY A 460 -5.88 -0.84 6.16
N PRO A 461 -7.22 -0.94 6.22
CA PRO A 461 -8.11 -0.26 5.27
C PRO A 461 -8.22 1.24 5.56
N ASN A 462 -8.61 2.00 4.54
CA ASN A 462 -9.04 3.38 4.68
C ASN A 462 -10.45 3.46 5.28
N ARG A 463 -10.66 4.39 6.22
CA ARG A 463 -11.93 4.59 6.95
C ARG A 463 -12.31 6.08 7.07
N CYS A 464 -12.00 6.90 6.06
CA CYS A 464 -12.23 8.36 6.06
C CYS A 464 -13.60 8.81 5.53
N SER A 465 -14.27 8.01 4.71
CA SER A 465 -15.62 8.31 4.22
C SER A 465 -16.72 7.70 5.09
N ILE A 466 -17.89 8.34 5.10
CA ILE A 466 -19.11 7.73 5.63
C ILE A 466 -19.60 6.67 4.62
N GLN A 467 -19.98 5.48 5.10
CA GLN A 467 -20.64 4.48 4.27
C GLN A 467 -22.16 4.66 4.36
N PRO A 468 -22.87 4.94 3.24
CA PRO A 468 -24.30 5.25 3.21
C PRO A 468 -25.26 4.18 3.76
#